data_AF-A0A914E9H2-F1
#
_entry.id   AF-A0A914E9H2-F1
#
_cell.length_a   1.000
_cell.length_b   1.000
_cell.length_c   1.000
_cell.angle_alpha   90.00
_cell.angle_beta   90.00
_cell.angle_gamma   90.00
#
_symmetry.space_group_name_H-M   'P 1'
#
loop_
_entity.id
_entity.type
_entity.pdbx_description
1 polymer ?
#
loop_
_entity_poly.entity_id
_entity_poly.type
_entity_poly.pdbx_seq_one_letter_code
_entity_poly.pdbx_strand_id
1 'polypeptide(L)'
;MVQPNILAIVRYLHLVKNLELYPCLVDANGLVLSFAPVTNSENTKIAPESKDIFVEVTSQDKMPLCREIMNKLIQEIISTHGGTDIVVEQVKVVHENGNLVSAFPDKNDLALENLNVQRIVDV
;
A
#
# COMPACT_ATOMS: atom_id res chain seq x y z
N MET A 1 -14.50 29.66 1.92
CA MET A 1 -14.00 28.55 2.74
C MET A 1 -13.48 27.48 1.79
N VAL A 2 -12.18 27.16 1.84
CA VAL A 2 -11.61 26.04 1.08
C VAL A 2 -11.85 24.76 1.89
N GLN A 3 -12.41 23.72 1.28
CA GLN A 3 -12.66 22.45 1.97
C GLN A 3 -11.35 21.86 2.51
N PRO A 4 -11.32 21.27 3.72
CA PRO A 4 -10.11 20.75 4.36
C PRO A 4 -9.28 19.81 3.48
N ASN A 5 -9.96 19.01 2.64
CA ASN A 5 -9.34 18.03 1.75
C ASN A 5 -8.48 18.67 0.65
N ILE A 6 -8.82 19.88 0.20
CA ILE A 6 -8.06 20.58 -0.85
C ILE A 6 -6.67 21.00 -0.34
N LEU A 7 -6.56 21.37 0.94
CA LEU A 7 -5.29 21.82 1.53
C LEU A 7 -4.26 20.68 1.64
N ALA A 8 -4.71 19.44 1.86
CA ALA A 8 -3.85 18.27 1.93
C ALA A 8 -3.27 17.90 0.55
N ILE A 9 -4.10 17.93 -0.51
CA ILE A 9 -3.66 17.62 -1.88
C ILE A 9 -2.62 18.63 -2.36
N VAL A 10 -2.87 19.93 -2.14
CA VAL A 10 -1.96 21.01 -2.55
C VAL A 10 -0.56 20.84 -1.94
N ARG A 11 -0.46 20.23 -0.75
CA ARG A 11 0.83 19.96 -0.11
C ARG A 11 1.73 19.07 -0.95
N TYR A 12 1.19 18.10 -1.69
CA TYR A 12 2.00 17.09 -2.39
C TYR A 12 2.06 17.28 -3.91
N LEU A 13 1.19 18.12 -4.50
CA LEU A 13 1.20 18.40 -5.94
C LEU A 13 2.56 18.86 -6.50
N HIS A 14 3.34 19.59 -5.70
CA HIS A 14 4.66 20.06 -6.13
C HIS A 14 5.67 18.93 -6.37
N LEU A 15 5.49 17.75 -5.75
CA LEU A 15 6.37 16.59 -5.91
C LEU A 15 6.26 15.94 -7.29
N VAL A 16 5.12 16.14 -7.97
CA VAL A 16 4.83 15.50 -9.27
C VAL A 16 4.78 16.50 -10.42
N LYS A 17 4.72 17.80 -10.13
CA LYS A 17 4.45 18.86 -11.11
C LYS A 17 5.29 18.81 -12.39
N ASN A 18 6.55 18.39 -12.28
CA ASN A 18 7.52 18.41 -13.39
C ASN A 18 7.89 17.01 -13.89
N LEU A 19 7.16 15.97 -13.50
CA LEU A 19 7.41 14.63 -14.02
C LEU A 19 6.89 14.52 -15.45
N GLU A 20 7.68 13.89 -16.32
CA GLU A 20 7.26 13.55 -17.69
C GLU A 20 6.13 12.51 -17.69
N LEU A 21 6.20 11.57 -16.74
CA LEU A 21 5.18 10.55 -16.48
C LEU A 21 4.75 10.60 -15.01
N TYR A 22 3.43 10.53 -14.80
CA TYR A 22 2.84 10.51 -13.47
C TYR A 22 2.77 9.08 -12.92
N PRO A 23 3.23 8.82 -11.69
CA PRO A 23 3.13 7.50 -11.09
C PRO A 23 1.68 7.19 -10.75
N CYS A 24 1.15 6.13 -11.34
CA CYS A 24 -0.25 5.75 -11.20
C CYS A 24 -0.33 4.25 -10.94
N LEU A 25 -1.10 3.85 -9.93
CA LEU A 25 -1.47 2.46 -9.76
C LEU A 25 -2.83 2.22 -10.44
N VAL A 26 -2.87 1.23 -11.32
CA VAL A 26 -4.04 0.92 -12.14
C VAL A 26 -4.33 -0.58 -12.03
N ASP A 27 -5.60 -0.95 -11.88
CA ASP A 27 -6.00 -2.35 -11.87
C ASP A 27 -6.12 -2.95 -13.29
N ALA A 28 -6.40 -4.25 -13.36
CA ALA A 28 -6.55 -4.97 -14.63
C ALA A 28 -7.73 -4.48 -15.50
N ASN A 29 -8.69 -3.75 -14.93
CA ASN A 29 -9.84 -3.18 -15.65
C ASN A 29 -9.59 -1.72 -16.09
N GLY A 30 -8.41 -1.16 -15.79
CA GLY A 30 -8.09 0.23 -16.08
C GLY A 30 -8.58 1.23 -15.04
N LEU A 31 -9.06 0.78 -13.87
CA LEU A 31 -9.42 1.67 -12.76
C LEU A 31 -8.14 2.20 -12.10
N VAL A 32 -8.04 3.53 -12.03
CA VAL A 32 -6.99 4.21 -11.27
C VAL A 32 -7.27 4.07 -9.78
N LEU A 33 -6.33 3.47 -9.04
CA LEU A 33 -6.39 3.24 -7.60
C LEU A 33 -5.71 4.37 -6.82
N SER A 34 -4.54 4.81 -7.26
CA SER A 34 -3.79 5.90 -6.63
C SER A 34 -2.98 6.71 -7.64
N PHE A 35 -2.85 8.00 -7.35
CA PHE A 35 -1.89 8.92 -7.98
C PHE A 35 -0.87 9.33 -6.92
N ALA A 36 0.18 8.53 -6.77
CA ALA A 36 1.19 8.76 -5.74
C ALA A 36 2.00 10.06 -6.02
N PRO A 37 2.47 10.79 -5.00
CA PRO A 37 2.11 10.75 -3.58
C PRO A 37 0.91 11.67 -3.26
N VAL A 38 0.08 12.00 -4.25
CA VAL A 38 -0.90 13.09 -4.16
C VAL A 38 -2.20 12.62 -3.51
N THR A 39 -2.82 11.55 -4.02
CA THR A 39 -4.13 11.10 -3.55
C THR A 39 -4.48 9.68 -4.00
N ASN A 40 -5.48 9.11 -3.34
CA ASN A 40 -6.08 7.82 -3.68
C ASN A 40 -7.46 8.02 -4.31
N SER A 41 -7.94 7.02 -5.04
CA SER A 41 -9.24 7.06 -5.71
C SER A 41 -10.41 6.99 -4.73
N GLU A 42 -11.48 7.75 -4.99
CA GLU A 42 -12.73 7.63 -4.21
C GLU A 42 -13.41 6.27 -4.42
N ASN A 43 -13.16 5.60 -5.56
CA ASN A 43 -13.70 4.28 -5.86
C ASN A 43 -13.17 3.17 -4.94
N THR A 44 -12.01 3.38 -4.31
CA THR A 44 -11.36 2.40 -3.41
C THR A 44 -11.24 2.91 -1.99
N LYS A 45 -12.14 3.82 -1.61
CA LYS A 45 -12.18 4.39 -0.27
C LYS A 45 -12.57 3.33 0.75
N ILE A 46 -11.76 3.20 1.80
CA ILE A 46 -12.05 2.34 2.93
C ILE A 46 -13.26 2.89 3.69
N ALA A 47 -14.22 2.02 3.98
CA ALA A 47 -15.43 2.31 4.73
C ALA A 47 -15.55 1.37 5.94
N PRO A 48 -16.40 1.65 6.94
CA PRO A 48 -16.58 0.79 8.11
C PRO A 48 -16.96 -0.67 7.77
N GLU A 49 -17.59 -0.89 6.62
CA GLU A 49 -17.98 -2.19 6.09
C GLU A 49 -16.88 -2.90 5.29
N SER A 50 -15.74 -2.24 5.02
CA SER A 50 -14.60 -2.86 4.33
C SER A 50 -14.04 -4.00 5.17
N LYS A 51 -13.91 -5.17 4.55
CA LYS A 51 -13.36 -6.39 5.18
C LYS A 51 -11.97 -6.71 4.70
N ASP A 52 -11.77 -6.60 3.39
CA ASP A 52 -10.50 -6.86 2.73
C ASP A 52 -9.89 -5.51 2.30
N ILE A 53 -8.64 -5.28 2.69
CA ILE A 53 -7.94 -4.01 2.44
C ILE A 53 -6.68 -4.32 1.64
N PHE A 54 -6.62 -3.80 0.43
CA PHE A 54 -5.39 -3.78 -0.35
C PHE A 54 -4.51 -2.60 0.11
N VAL A 55 -3.26 -2.89 0.44
CA VAL A 55 -2.28 -1.89 0.91
C VAL A 55 -1.06 -1.91 0.00
N GLU A 56 -0.68 -0.72 -0.50
CA GLU A 56 0.52 -0.51 -1.31
C GLU A 56 1.41 0.57 -0.68
N VAL A 57 2.71 0.47 -0.92
CA VAL A 57 3.68 1.52 -0.55
C VAL A 57 4.62 1.75 -1.73
N THR A 58 4.44 2.90 -2.39
CA THR A 58 5.28 3.34 -3.50
C THR A 58 6.25 4.44 -3.06
N SER A 59 7.51 4.36 -3.49
CA SER A 59 8.55 5.38 -3.24
C SER A 59 9.53 5.45 -4.41
N GLN A 60 10.18 6.61 -4.57
CA GLN A 60 11.33 6.79 -5.47
C GLN A 60 12.65 6.30 -4.86
N ASP A 61 12.66 6.02 -3.56
CA ASP A 61 13.82 5.47 -2.86
C ASP A 61 13.87 3.92 -3.03
N LYS A 62 14.55 3.23 -2.14
CA LYS A 62 14.81 1.80 -2.23
C LYS A 62 13.65 0.97 -1.65
N MET A 63 13.41 -0.18 -2.27
CA MET A 63 12.42 -1.19 -1.84
C MET A 63 12.47 -1.55 -0.34
N PRO A 64 13.64 -1.67 0.34
CA PRO A 64 13.68 -1.93 1.77
C PRO A 64 12.96 -0.88 2.63
N LEU A 65 12.96 0.40 2.22
CA LEU A 65 12.22 1.45 2.93
C LEU A 65 10.71 1.23 2.82
N CYS A 66 10.20 0.91 1.63
CA CYS A 66 8.78 0.58 1.46
C CYS A 66 8.36 -0.60 2.34
N ARG A 67 9.22 -1.63 2.41
CA ARG A 67 8.99 -2.81 3.26
C ARG A 67 9.02 -2.48 4.75
N GLU A 68 9.93 -1.62 5.20
CA GLU A 68 9.97 -1.16 6.58
C GLU A 68 8.70 -0.39 6.95
N ILE A 69 8.24 0.52 6.08
CA ILE A 69 7.00 1.27 6.25
C ILE A 69 5.79 0.32 6.34
N MET A 70 5.71 -0.65 5.43
CA MET A 70 4.64 -1.64 5.44
C MET A 70 4.62 -2.48 6.73
N ASN A 71 5.80 -2.96 7.17
CA ASN A 71 5.92 -3.68 8.45
C ASN A 71 5.43 -2.82 9.63
N LYS A 72 5.86 -1.56 9.72
CA LYS A 72 5.45 -0.64 10.78
C LYS A 72 3.95 -0.35 10.76
N LEU A 73 3.37 -0.16 9.58
CA LEU A 73 1.94 0.06 9.42
C LEU A 73 1.13 -1.13 9.97
N ILE A 74 1.50 -2.35 9.58
CA ILE A 74 0.81 -3.57 10.05
C ILE A 74 0.99 -3.75 11.56
N GLN A 75 2.20 -3.50 12.09
CA GLN A 75 2.47 -3.52 13.52
C GLN A 75 1.55 -2.57 14.30
N GLU A 76 1.36 -1.35 13.80
CA GLU A 76 0.53 -0.34 14.46
C GLU A 76 -0.97 -0.68 14.38
N ILE A 77 -1.42 -1.28 13.27
CA ILE A 77 -2.79 -1.77 13.13
C ILE A 77 -3.09 -2.81 14.21
N ILE A 78 -2.18 -3.78 14.40
CA ILE A 78 -2.30 -4.84 15.41
C ILE A 78 -2.27 -4.25 16.82
N SER A 79 -1.30 -3.37 17.11
CA SER A 79 -1.12 -2.78 18.44
C SER A 79 -2.34 -1.96 18.89
N THR A 80 -2.97 -1.24 17.95
CA THR A 80 -4.08 -0.32 18.24
C THR A 80 -5.42 -1.05 18.34
N HIS A 81 -5.66 -2.07 17.52
CA HIS A 81 -6.99 -2.72 17.46
C HIS A 81 -7.14 -3.87 18.46
N GLY A 82 -6.08 -4.29 19.15
CA GLY A 82 -6.14 -5.33 20.19
C GLY A 82 -6.63 -6.71 19.71
N GLY A 83 -6.79 -6.88 18.39
CA GLY A 83 -7.26 -8.10 17.74
C GLY A 83 -6.10 -8.85 17.10
N THR A 84 -5.99 -10.13 17.43
CA THR A 84 -4.95 -11.05 16.98
C THR A 84 -5.30 -11.78 15.68
N ASP A 85 -6.51 -11.56 15.16
CA ASP A 85 -7.09 -12.36 14.07
C ASP A 85 -7.08 -11.57 12.74
N ILE A 86 -5.99 -10.85 12.46
CA ILE A 86 -5.79 -10.30 11.11
C ILE A 86 -5.04 -11.32 10.25
N VAL A 87 -5.48 -11.44 9.00
CA VAL A 87 -4.78 -12.23 7.98
C VAL A 87 -4.04 -11.26 7.08
N VAL A 88 -2.74 -11.47 6.92
CA VAL A 88 -1.93 -10.73 5.93
C VAL A 88 -1.57 -11.68 4.80
N GLU A 89 -2.06 -11.35 3.59
CA GLU A 89 -1.80 -12.10 2.37
C GLU A 89 -0.51 -11.64 1.68
N GLN A 90 0.27 -12.58 1.15
CA GLN A 90 1.49 -12.25 0.40
C GLN A 90 1.16 -11.70 -0.99
N VAL A 91 1.73 -10.55 -1.31
CA VAL A 91 1.70 -9.95 -2.65
C VAL A 91 3.10 -9.97 -3.27
N LYS A 92 3.17 -10.40 -4.53
CA LYS A 92 4.39 -10.40 -5.35
C LYS A 92 4.39 -9.17 -6.26
N VAL A 93 5.45 -8.38 -6.18
CA VAL A 93 5.75 -7.29 -7.11
C VAL A 93 6.72 -7.82 -8.15
N VAL A 94 6.35 -7.73 -9.43
CA VAL A 94 7.15 -8.21 -10.56
C VAL A 94 7.43 -7.07 -11.53
N HIS A 95 8.60 -7.10 -12.16
CA HIS A 95 8.88 -6.26 -13.33
C HIS A 95 8.13 -6.79 -14.55
N GLU A 96 8.00 -5.97 -15.59
CA GLU A 96 7.37 -6.35 -16.86
C GLU A 96 8.02 -7.57 -17.53
N ASN A 97 9.32 -7.78 -17.29
CA ASN A 97 10.05 -8.95 -17.78
C ASN A 97 9.82 -10.24 -16.95
N GLY A 98 8.94 -10.19 -15.95
CA GLY A 98 8.61 -11.31 -15.07
C GLY A 98 9.55 -11.50 -13.88
N ASN A 99 10.61 -10.70 -13.75
CA ASN A 99 11.52 -10.81 -12.61
C ASN A 99 10.83 -10.35 -11.32
N LEU A 100 10.89 -11.20 -10.28
CA LEU A 100 10.42 -10.85 -8.95
C LEU A 100 11.24 -9.70 -8.37
N VAL A 101 10.56 -8.64 -7.95
CA VAL A 101 11.14 -7.47 -7.28
C VAL A 101 11.05 -7.62 -5.78
N SER A 102 9.87 -8.03 -5.29
CA SER A 102 9.58 -8.17 -3.87
C SER A 102 8.44 -9.16 -3.69
N ALA A 103 8.51 -9.98 -2.65
CA ALA A 103 7.37 -10.71 -2.12
C ALA A 103 7.21 -10.27 -0.66
N PHE A 104 6.05 -9.70 -0.32
CA PHE A 104 5.78 -9.22 1.03
C PHE A 104 4.40 -9.70 1.52
N PRO A 105 4.27 -10.18 2.76
CA PRO A 105 5.36 -10.55 3.66
C PRO A 105 6.06 -11.86 3.24
N ASP A 106 7.38 -11.93 3.36
CA ASP A 106 8.15 -13.18 3.23
C ASP A 106 8.45 -13.82 4.61
N LYS A 107 9.49 -14.66 4.70
CA LYS A 107 9.89 -15.34 5.95
C LYS A 107 10.60 -14.41 6.95
N ASN A 108 11.07 -13.25 6.51
CA ASN A 108 11.81 -12.28 7.32
C ASN A 108 10.94 -11.08 7.74
N ASP A 109 9.72 -10.96 7.23
CA ASP A 109 8.79 -9.88 7.59
C ASP A 109 7.82 -10.33 8.70
N LEU A 110 7.24 -9.33 9.38
CA LEU A 110 6.14 -9.52 10.33
C LEU A 110 6.37 -10.61 11.39
N ALA A 111 7.59 -10.66 11.95
CA ALA A 111 7.94 -11.53 13.07
C ALA A 111 7.30 -11.05 14.40
N LEU A 112 5.98 -11.12 14.47
CA LEU A 112 5.18 -10.66 15.61
C LEU A 112 4.53 -11.86 16.31
N GLU A 113 4.48 -11.80 17.64
CA GLU A 113 3.70 -12.76 18.43
C GLU A 113 2.20 -12.56 18.12
N ASN A 114 1.48 -13.65 17.85
CA ASN A 114 0.03 -13.68 17.61
C ASN A 114 -0.47 -13.03 16.31
N LEU A 115 0.33 -13.03 15.24
CA LEU A 115 -0.12 -12.67 13.89
C LEU A 115 -0.25 -13.90 12.98
N ASN A 116 -1.42 -14.13 12.39
CA ASN A 116 -1.61 -15.17 11.38
C ASN A 116 -1.25 -14.64 9.98
N VAL A 117 -0.02 -14.88 9.55
CA VAL A 117 0.43 -14.52 8.20
C VAL A 117 0.10 -15.66 7.24
N GLN A 118 -0.87 -15.43 6.35
CA GLN A 118 -1.15 -16.36 5.26
C GLN A 118 -0.28 -16.02 4.06
N ARG A 119 0.76 -16.83 3.88
CA ARG A 119 1.55 -16.80 2.66
C ARG A 119 0.80 -17.61 1.62
N ILE A 120 -0.13 -16.96 0.93
CA ILE A 120 -0.82 -17.58 -0.20
C ILE A 120 0.22 -17.80 -1.29
N VAL A 121 0.53 -19.07 -1.54
CA VAL A 121 1.39 -19.48 -2.63
C VAL A 121 0.47 -19.72 -3.81
N ASP A 122 0.45 -18.73 -4.71
CA ASP A 122 -0.08 -18.75 -6.08
C ASP A 122 -1.60 -18.51 -6.26
N VAL A 123 -1.89 -17.43 -6.97
CA VAL A 123 -2.86 -17.37 -8.08
C VAL A 123 -2.09 -16.95 -9.33
#